data_AF-A0A9D2EBI8-F1
#
_entry.id   AF-A0A9D2EBI8-F1
#
_cell.length_a   1.000
_cell.length_b   1.000
_cell.length_c   1.000
_cell.angle_alpha   90.00
_cell.angle_beta   90.00
_cell.angle_gamma   90.00
#
_symmetry.space_group_name_H-M   'P 1'
#
loop_
_entity.id
_entity.type
_entity.pdbx_description
1 polymer ?
#
loop_
_entity_poly.entity_id
_entity_poly.type
_entity_poly.pdbx_seq_one_letter_code
_entity_poly.pdbx_strand_id
1 'polypeptide(L)'
;MGETASGGRRFSRRRRANVRGGRQHRHEVKVSPEEEAMLLQRARAHRVTIPRLLVESALAEEAGETPTERRNAMAELFALHRLLAAISNNVNQMAKATNATGEVHAEMRSTLEAARRTAGRIDAAIDQLGGT
;
A
#
# COMPACT_ATOMS: atom_id res chain seq x y z
N MET A 1 19.65 25.18 -1.52
CA MET A 1 18.67 25.30 -2.62
C MET A 1 18.72 23.99 -3.41
N GLY A 2 17.74 23.11 -3.47
CA GLY A 2 16.44 23.00 -2.82
C GLY A 2 16.01 21.52 -2.94
N GLU A 3 15.18 21.08 -2.00
CA GLU A 3 14.55 19.77 -1.96
C GLU A 3 13.89 19.37 -3.28
N THR A 4 13.91 18.07 -3.58
CA THR A 4 12.68 17.40 -4.06
C THR A 4 12.54 16.06 -3.37
N ALA A 5 11.87 16.09 -2.21
CA ALA A 5 11.12 14.94 -1.73
C ALA A 5 10.06 14.58 -2.78
N SER A 6 10.17 13.40 -3.38
CA SER A 6 9.07 12.78 -4.14
C SER A 6 8.57 11.54 -3.41
N GLY A 7 8.34 11.65 -2.11
CA GLY A 7 7.64 10.67 -1.30
C GLY A 7 6.15 10.97 -1.33
N GLY A 8 5.42 10.44 -2.31
CA GLY A 8 3.96 10.61 -2.33
C GLY A 8 3.33 10.47 -3.71
N ARG A 9 3.31 9.23 -4.24
CA ARG A 9 2.33 8.69 -5.23
C ARG A 9 2.78 7.33 -5.80
N ARG A 10 3.30 6.43 -4.97
CA ARG A 10 3.69 5.07 -5.43
C ARG A 10 2.47 4.17 -5.74
N PHE A 11 1.25 4.53 -5.30
CA PHE A 11 0.07 3.65 -5.37
C PHE A 11 -0.94 3.91 -6.51
N SER A 12 -0.76 4.91 -7.38
CA SER A 12 -1.80 5.27 -8.38
C SER A 12 -1.42 5.11 -9.86
N ARG A 13 -0.18 4.71 -10.18
CA ARG A 13 0.29 4.67 -11.59
C ARG A 13 0.12 3.29 -12.21
N ARG A 14 -0.77 3.20 -13.20
CA ARG A 14 -0.99 2.01 -14.06
C ARG A 14 0.25 1.62 -14.87
N ARG A 15 1.07 2.60 -15.28
CA ARG A 15 2.34 2.40 -16.01
C ARG A 15 3.54 2.48 -15.04
N ARG A 16 4.66 1.85 -15.42
CA ARG A 16 5.92 1.93 -14.65
C ARG A 16 6.40 3.37 -14.56
N ALA A 17 7.15 3.68 -13.50
CA ALA A 17 7.81 4.97 -13.36
C ALA A 17 8.82 5.22 -14.50
N ASN A 18 8.99 6.50 -14.84
CA ASN A 18 10.03 6.96 -15.74
C ASN A 18 11.39 6.80 -15.06
N VAL A 19 12.41 6.48 -15.85
CA VAL A 19 13.80 6.39 -15.41
C VAL A 19 14.61 7.50 -16.04
N ARG A 20 15.57 8.07 -15.30
CA ARG A 20 16.48 9.09 -15.82
C ARG A 20 17.30 8.51 -16.97
N GLY A 21 17.35 9.19 -18.10
CA GLY A 21 18.00 8.69 -19.32
C GLY A 21 17.13 7.77 -20.19
N GLY A 22 15.90 7.43 -19.75
CA GLY A 22 14.97 6.59 -20.50
C GLY A 22 15.35 5.10 -20.53
N ARG A 23 14.44 4.26 -21.03
CA ARG A 23 14.73 2.85 -21.33
C ARG A 23 15.08 2.75 -22.81
N GLN A 24 16.32 2.40 -23.12
CA GLN A 24 16.83 2.36 -24.50
C GLN A 24 16.55 1.02 -25.21
N HIS A 25 16.23 -0.03 -24.46
CA HIS A 25 15.97 -1.37 -25.00
C HIS A 25 14.47 -1.60 -25.18
N ARG A 26 14.09 -2.16 -26.34
CA ARG A 26 12.72 -2.57 -26.68
C ARG A 26 12.70 -4.05 -27.05
N HIS A 27 11.77 -4.78 -26.45
CA HIS A 27 11.49 -6.17 -26.79
C HIS A 27 10.07 -6.26 -27.37
N GLU A 28 9.90 -7.00 -28.45
CA GLU A 28 8.61 -7.27 -29.06
C GLU A 28 8.21 -8.71 -28.76
N VAL A 29 7.01 -8.89 -28.19
CA VAL A 29 6.47 -10.20 -27.80
C VAL A 29 5.22 -10.45 -28.61
N LYS A 30 5.24 -11.48 -29.46
CA LYS A 30 4.07 -11.93 -30.22
C LYS A 30 3.35 -12.99 -29.41
N VAL A 31 2.03 -12.86 -29.29
CA VAL A 31 1.18 -13.75 -28.50
C VAL A 31 -0.03 -14.19 -29.33
N SER A 32 -0.55 -15.37 -29.03
CA SER A 32 -1.83 -15.83 -29.57
C SER A 32 -3.00 -15.01 -28.98
N PRO A 33 -4.20 -15.05 -29.60
CA PRO A 33 -5.39 -14.42 -29.04
C PRO A 33 -5.73 -14.89 -27.61
N GLU A 34 -5.53 -16.18 -27.33
CA GLU A 34 -5.78 -16.78 -26.02
C GLU A 34 -4.79 -16.25 -24.98
N GLU A 35 -3.51 -16.18 -25.33
CA GLU A 35 -2.45 -15.62 -24.47
C GLU A 35 -2.69 -14.13 -24.18
N GLU A 36 -3.10 -13.35 -25.18
CA GLU A 36 -3.46 -11.94 -25.00
C GLU A 36 -4.63 -11.77 -24.02
N ALA A 37 -5.67 -12.62 -24.13
CA ALA A 37 -6.80 -12.59 -23.21
C ALA A 37 -6.36 -12.87 -21.76
N MET A 38 -5.49 -13.87 -21.56
CA MET A 38 -4.92 -14.19 -20.25
C MET A 38 -4.07 -13.03 -19.69
N LEU A 39 -3.23 -12.42 -20.53
CA LEU A 39 -2.40 -11.27 -20.14
C LEU A 39 -3.24 -10.05 -19.77
N LEU A 40 -4.28 -9.75 -20.55
CA LEU A 40 -5.24 -8.67 -20.27
C LEU A 40 -5.97 -8.90 -18.94
N GLN A 41 -6.45 -10.12 -18.70
CA GLN A 41 -7.14 -10.48 -17.46
C GLN A 41 -6.23 -10.25 -16.25
N ARG A 42 -5.00 -10.78 -16.29
CA ARG A 42 -4.01 -10.64 -15.22
C ARG A 42 -3.61 -9.18 -15.02
N ALA A 43 -3.33 -8.45 -16.09
CA ALA A 43 -2.97 -7.03 -16.02
C ALA A 43 -4.09 -6.19 -15.39
N ARG A 44 -5.37 -6.47 -15.73
CA ARG A 44 -6.53 -5.83 -15.11
C ARG A 44 -6.66 -6.15 -13.63
N ALA A 45 -6.50 -7.42 -13.25
CA ALA A 45 -6.55 -7.85 -11.86
C ALA A 45 -5.50 -7.12 -10.99
N HIS A 46 -4.27 -6.94 -11.53
CA HIS A 46 -3.18 -6.23 -10.87
C HIS A 46 -3.20 -4.70 -11.10
N ARG A 47 -4.16 -4.17 -11.88
CA ARG A 47 -4.28 -2.75 -12.25
C ARG A 47 -3.02 -2.17 -12.89
N VAL A 48 -2.31 -2.96 -13.69
CA VAL A 48 -1.09 -2.57 -14.42
C VAL A 48 -1.25 -2.76 -15.92
N THR A 49 -0.30 -2.27 -16.72
CA THR A 49 -0.23 -2.57 -18.16
C THR A 49 0.47 -3.91 -18.43
N ILE A 50 0.14 -4.59 -19.53
CA ILE A 50 0.77 -5.87 -19.92
C ILE A 50 2.31 -5.80 -19.95
N PRO A 51 2.98 -4.78 -20.54
CA PRO A 51 4.44 -4.72 -20.53
C PRO A 51 5.03 -4.60 -19.12
N ARG A 52 4.30 -3.97 -18.19
CA ARG A 52 4.70 -3.87 -16.79
C ARG A 52 4.60 -5.22 -16.10
N LEU A 53 3.47 -5.92 -16.31
CA LEU A 53 3.24 -7.27 -15.81
C LEU A 53 4.34 -8.22 -16.26
N LEU A 54 4.64 -8.28 -17.56
CA LEU A 54 5.66 -9.18 -18.11
C LEU A 54 7.05 -8.93 -17.51
N VAL A 55 7.47 -7.66 -17.43
CA VAL A 55 8.78 -7.31 -16.87
C VAL A 55 8.84 -7.57 -15.37
N GLU A 56 7.78 -7.26 -14.61
CA GLU A 56 7.76 -7.52 -13.17
C GLU A 56 7.71 -9.01 -12.87
N SER A 57 6.92 -9.80 -13.59
CA SER A 57 6.87 -11.25 -13.40
C SER A 57 8.18 -11.94 -13.75
N ALA A 58 8.86 -11.52 -14.82
CA ALA A 58 10.13 -12.11 -15.22
C ALA A 58 11.29 -11.75 -14.27
N LEU A 59 11.24 -10.58 -13.62
CA LEU A 59 12.30 -10.11 -12.71
C LEU A 59 11.96 -10.34 -11.22
N ALA A 60 10.73 -10.76 -10.90
CA ALA A 60 10.30 -10.97 -9.51
C ALA A 60 11.02 -12.15 -8.85
N GLU A 61 11.38 -13.20 -9.61
CA GLU A 61 12.16 -14.32 -9.08
C GLU A 61 13.61 -13.92 -8.73
N GLU A 62 14.18 -12.93 -9.43
CA GLU A 62 15.50 -12.37 -9.11
C GLU A 62 15.47 -11.29 -8.01
N ALA A 63 14.29 -10.72 -7.71
CA ALA A 63 14.12 -9.66 -6.71
C ALA A 63 13.80 -10.18 -5.28
N GLY A 64 13.62 -11.49 -5.09
CA GLY A 64 13.66 -12.12 -3.77
C GLY A 64 12.43 -11.98 -2.88
N GLU A 65 11.25 -11.56 -3.36
CA GLU A 65 10.01 -11.67 -2.58
C GLU A 65 9.27 -12.96 -2.95
N THR A 66 9.42 -13.97 -2.10
CA THR A 66 8.68 -15.22 -2.16
C THR A 66 7.17 -14.96 -2.00
N PRO A 67 6.29 -15.82 -2.57
CA PRO A 67 4.85 -15.74 -2.34
C PRO A 67 4.43 -15.72 -0.85
N THR A 68 5.27 -16.29 0.03
CA THR A 68 5.11 -16.29 1.48
C THR A 68 5.31 -14.90 2.07
N GLU A 69 6.36 -14.19 1.68
CA GLU A 69 6.63 -12.82 2.13
C GLU A 69 5.50 -11.87 1.71
N ARG A 70 5.00 -12.01 0.48
CA ARG A 70 3.83 -11.26 0.02
C ARG A 70 2.58 -11.54 0.87
N ARG A 71 2.36 -12.80 1.25
CA ARG A 71 1.20 -13.20 2.06
C ARG A 71 1.33 -12.67 3.50
N ASN A 72 2.53 -12.64 4.05
CA ASN A 72 2.82 -12.09 5.36
C ASN A 72 2.62 -10.57 5.38
N ALA A 73 3.14 -9.86 4.37
CA ALA A 73 2.92 -8.41 4.21
C ALA A 73 1.42 -8.08 4.08
N MET A 74 0.65 -8.88 3.33
CA MET A 74 -0.81 -8.73 3.26
C MET A 74 -1.48 -8.97 4.62
N ALA A 75 -1.05 -9.99 5.38
CA ALA A 75 -1.60 -10.28 6.69
C ALA A 75 -1.34 -9.14 7.70
N GLU A 76 -0.14 -8.55 7.65
CA GLU A 76 0.21 -7.37 8.43
C GLU A 76 -0.66 -6.17 8.04
N LEU A 77 -0.82 -5.86 6.75
CA LEU A 77 -1.71 -4.80 6.29
C LEU A 77 -3.16 -4.97 6.79
N PHE A 78 -3.69 -6.20 6.78
CA PHE A 78 -5.02 -6.48 7.33
C PHE A 78 -5.10 -6.29 8.84
N ALA A 79 -4.03 -6.63 9.58
CA ALA A 79 -3.96 -6.39 11.02
C ALA A 79 -3.97 -4.87 11.32
N LEU A 80 -3.19 -4.09 10.58
CA LEU A 80 -3.13 -2.63 10.69
C LEU A 80 -4.49 -1.99 10.38
N HIS A 81 -5.17 -2.42 9.31
CA HIS A 81 -6.50 -1.93 8.95
C HIS A 81 -7.55 -2.18 10.05
N ARG A 82 -7.57 -3.38 10.63
CA ARG A 82 -8.50 -3.69 11.75
C ARG A 82 -8.26 -2.79 12.95
N LEU A 83 -6.99 -2.50 13.23
CA LEU A 83 -6.62 -1.66 14.37
C LEU A 83 -7.04 -0.20 14.15
N LEU A 84 -6.85 0.33 12.93
CA LEU A 84 -7.35 1.66 12.55
C LEU A 84 -8.87 1.76 12.63
N ALA A 85 -9.60 0.72 12.23
CA ALA A 85 -11.05 0.67 12.35
C ALA A 85 -11.52 0.72 13.81
N ALA A 86 -10.84 -0.01 14.70
CA ALA A 86 -11.12 0.01 16.14
C ALA A 86 -10.89 1.41 16.74
N ILE A 87 -9.78 2.07 16.37
CA ILE A 87 -9.48 3.44 16.79
C ILE A 87 -10.57 4.41 16.32
N SER A 88 -10.96 4.32 15.05
CA SER A 88 -12.01 5.18 14.47
C SER A 88 -13.34 5.01 15.19
N ASN A 89 -13.69 3.77 15.54
CA ASN A 89 -14.90 3.48 16.29
C ASN A 89 -14.87 4.09 17.70
N ASN A 90 -13.74 3.97 18.40
CA ASN A 90 -13.57 4.56 19.73
C ASN A 90 -13.69 6.10 19.68
N VAL A 91 -13.03 6.75 18.73
CA VAL A 91 -13.14 8.20 18.52
C VAL A 91 -14.59 8.62 18.24
N ASN A 92 -15.31 7.85 17.41
CA ASN A 92 -16.71 8.14 17.10
C ASN A 92 -17.63 7.97 18.33
N GLN A 93 -17.37 6.98 19.19
CA GLN A 93 -18.09 6.81 20.45
C GLN A 93 -17.83 7.97 21.42
N MET A 94 -16.58 8.42 21.50
CA MET A 94 -16.18 9.56 22.33
C MET A 94 -16.85 10.86 21.87
N ALA A 95 -16.87 11.11 20.55
CA ALA A 95 -17.56 12.26 19.98
C ALA A 95 -19.07 12.23 20.29
N LYS A 96 -19.72 11.06 20.18
CA LYS A 96 -21.13 10.90 20.54
C LYS A 96 -21.39 11.14 22.03
N ALA A 97 -20.54 10.59 22.90
CA ALA A 97 -20.66 10.75 24.35
C ALA A 97 -20.53 12.23 24.74
N THR A 98 -19.52 12.93 24.24
CA THR A 98 -19.33 14.37 24.50
C THR A 98 -20.44 15.22 23.90
N ASN A 99 -20.96 14.89 22.70
CA ASN A 99 -22.13 15.60 22.15
C ASN A 99 -23.39 15.37 22.97
N ALA A 100 -23.53 14.22 23.64
CA ALA A 100 -24.70 13.90 24.47
C ALA A 100 -24.64 14.52 25.86
N THR A 101 -23.47 14.61 26.49
CA THR A 101 -23.32 15.08 27.88
C THR A 101 -22.72 16.47 28.01
N GLY A 102 -22.11 17.01 26.95
CA GLY A 102 -21.35 18.27 26.99
C GLY A 102 -20.00 18.16 27.72
N GLU A 103 -19.66 17.01 28.29
CA GLU A 103 -18.46 16.80 29.11
C GLU A 103 -17.43 15.91 28.42
N VAL A 104 -16.16 16.28 28.59
CA VAL A 104 -15.01 15.49 28.15
C VAL A 104 -14.68 14.46 29.24
N HIS A 105 -14.97 13.18 28.98
CA HIS A 105 -14.68 12.11 29.94
C HIS A 105 -13.18 11.96 30.19
N ALA A 106 -12.77 11.67 31.43
CA ALA A 106 -11.35 11.56 31.80
C ALA A 106 -10.59 10.48 31.01
N GLU A 107 -11.26 9.38 30.65
CA GLU A 107 -10.70 8.28 29.84
C GLU A 107 -10.52 8.63 28.35
N MET A 108 -11.00 9.80 27.92
CA MET A 108 -10.88 10.29 26.55
C MET A 108 -9.42 10.49 26.15
N ARG A 109 -8.62 11.09 27.05
CA ARG A 109 -7.20 11.34 26.82
C ARG A 109 -6.40 10.05 26.70
N SER A 110 -6.64 9.08 27.58
CA SER A 110 -5.91 7.80 27.57
C SER A 110 -6.22 6.97 26.31
N THR A 111 -7.47 7.02 25.83
CA THR A 111 -7.89 6.35 24.59
C THR A 111 -7.24 6.98 23.35
N LEU A 112 -7.21 8.31 23.26
CA LEU A 112 -6.54 9.04 22.18
C LEU A 112 -5.02 8.81 22.17
N GLU A 113 -4.40 8.76 23.35
CA GLU A 113 -2.99 8.41 23.55
C GLU A 113 -2.68 6.98 23.04
N ALA A 114 -3.53 6.01 23.36
CA ALA A 114 -3.39 4.63 22.87
C ALA A 114 -3.57 4.53 21.35
N ALA A 115 -4.52 5.27 20.80
CA ALA A 115 -4.72 5.39 19.36
C ALA A 115 -3.49 5.98 18.66
N ARG A 116 -2.93 7.07 19.20
CA ARG A 116 -1.73 7.74 18.65
C ARG A 116 -0.50 6.83 18.68
N ARG A 117 -0.25 6.14 19.80
CA ARG A 117 0.84 5.15 19.89
C ARG A 117 0.67 4.04 18.87
N THR A 118 -0.56 3.59 18.65
CA THR A 118 -0.80 2.55 17.67
C THR A 118 -0.58 3.06 16.26
N ALA A 119 -1.07 4.24 15.90
CA ALA A 119 -0.78 4.88 14.60
C ALA A 119 0.73 4.97 14.33
N GLY A 120 1.54 5.36 15.33
CA GLY A 120 3.00 5.37 15.20
C GLY A 120 3.61 3.98 14.95
N ARG A 121 3.03 2.91 15.50
CA ARG A 121 3.44 1.53 15.17
C ARG A 121 3.06 1.14 13.74
N ILE A 122 1.94 1.66 13.22
CA ILE A 122 1.53 1.47 11.83
C ILE A 122 2.52 2.15 10.89
N ASP A 123 2.87 3.41 11.15
CA ASP A 123 3.84 4.17 10.35
C ASP A 123 5.20 3.45 10.32
N ALA A 124 5.70 3.00 11.48
CA ALA A 124 6.96 2.25 11.55
C ALA A 124 6.94 0.91 10.78
N ALA A 125 5.80 0.21 10.78
CA ALA A 125 5.65 -1.03 10.01
C ALA A 125 5.59 -0.76 8.49
N ILE A 126 4.92 0.33 8.08
CA ILE A 126 4.90 0.77 6.68
C ILE A 126 6.30 1.18 6.21
N ASP A 127 7.07 1.87 7.03
CA ASP A 127 8.45 2.26 6.71
C ASP A 127 9.37 1.03 6.55
N GLN A 128 9.20 0.00 7.39
CA GLN A 128 9.94 -1.26 7.26
C GLN A 128 9.60 -2.01 5.98
N LEU A 129 8.32 -2.05 5.60
CA LEU A 129 7.87 -2.62 4.33
C LEU A 129 8.29 -1.79 3.11
N GLY A 130 8.60 -0.50 3.31
CA GLY A 130 9.00 0.43 2.26
C GLY A 130 10.51 0.51 1.99
N GLY A 131 11.35 -0.19 2.77
CA GLY A 131 12.79 0.02 2.83
C GLY A 131 13.66 -0.93 1.98
N THR A 132 13.71 -0.74 0.66
CA THR A 132 14.90 -0.27 -0.12
C THR A 132 14.47 0.07 -1.55
#